data_AF-A0A9P4N8B7-F1
#
_entry.id   AF-A0A9P4N8B7-F1
#
_cell.length_a   1.000
_cell.length_b   1.000
_cell.length_c   1.000
_cell.angle_alpha   90.00
_cell.angle_beta   90.00
_cell.angle_gamma   90.00
#
_symmetry.space_group_name_H-M   'P 1'
#
loop_
_entity.id
_entity.type
_entity.pdbx_description
1 polymer ?
#
loop_
_entity_poly.entity_id
_entity_poly.type
_entity_poly.pdbx_seq_one_letter_code
_entity_poly.pdbx_strand_id
1 'polypeptide(L)'
;MSLTSKSSILLPLYIYPDSGAWDPLHSAICANPNLNFIIIVNPNSGPGSPPWWPNADYIREIPRLNAQPNACTVGYVRTTYCRRPIQEVLRDIATYADWSKDFSINGLGVNGIFFDETPNVYSEEVKTYLDSITEAVKSDTGIRGERIVSII
;
A
#
# COMPACT_ATOMS: atom_id res chain seq x y z
N MET A 1 -12.50 26.89 18.08
CA MET A 1 -12.23 26.03 16.91
C MET A 1 -12.79 24.65 17.21
N SER A 2 -13.80 24.21 16.46
CA SER A 2 -14.31 22.84 16.59
C SER A 2 -13.26 21.89 16.00
N LEU A 3 -12.71 20.98 16.83
CA LEU A 3 -11.87 19.87 16.38
C LEU A 3 -12.79 18.83 15.72
N THR A 4 -13.23 19.11 14.49
CA THR A 4 -13.91 18.10 13.69
C THR A 4 -12.90 17.03 13.34
N SER A 5 -13.13 15.79 13.79
CA SER A 5 -12.35 14.64 13.33
C SER A 5 -12.45 14.56 11.80
N LYS A 6 -11.34 14.79 11.10
CA LYS A 6 -11.28 14.62 9.64
C LYS A 6 -11.18 13.14 9.34
N SER A 7 -12.13 12.62 8.57
CA SER A 7 -12.04 11.26 8.03
C SER A 7 -11.14 11.26 6.79
N SER A 8 -10.47 10.13 6.55
CA SER A 8 -9.74 9.88 5.29
C SER A 8 -10.55 8.94 4.40
N ILE A 9 -10.37 9.04 3.09
CA ILE A 9 -10.92 8.08 2.13
C ILE A 9 -9.95 6.89 2.05
N LEU A 10 -10.41 5.70 2.39
CA LEU A 10 -9.69 4.45 2.13
C LEU A 10 -10.24 3.83 0.85
N LEU A 11 -9.40 3.69 -0.18
CA LEU A 11 -9.82 3.25 -1.51
C LEU A 11 -9.06 1.97 -1.93
N PRO A 12 -9.74 0.81 -2.03
CA PRO A 12 -9.18 -0.38 -2.67
C PRO A 12 -9.16 -0.19 -4.19
N LEU A 13 -8.01 0.23 -4.73
CA LEU A 13 -7.83 0.49 -6.16
C LEU A 13 -7.47 -0.80 -6.91
N TYR A 14 -8.39 -1.76 -6.92
CA TYR A 14 -8.20 -3.08 -7.57
C TYR A 14 -8.65 -3.06 -9.04
N ILE A 15 -8.42 -1.91 -9.68
CA ILE A 15 -8.67 -1.68 -11.11
C ILE A 15 -7.29 -1.70 -11.76
N TYR A 16 -7.09 -2.55 -12.78
CA TYR A 16 -5.82 -2.56 -13.51
C TYR A 16 -5.55 -1.18 -14.15
N PRO A 17 -4.33 -0.62 -14.04
CA PRO A 17 -4.01 0.74 -14.44
C PRO A 17 -3.84 0.91 -15.96
N ASP A 18 -4.75 0.37 -16.79
CA ASP A 18 -4.75 0.69 -18.22
C ASP A 18 -4.74 2.22 -18.44
N SER A 19 -4.20 2.67 -19.57
CA SER A 19 -4.12 4.10 -19.85
C SER A 19 -5.51 4.76 -19.74
N GLY A 20 -5.64 5.71 -18.81
CA GLY A 20 -6.88 6.42 -18.51
C GLY A 20 -7.80 5.76 -17.48
N ALA A 21 -7.57 4.50 -17.09
CA ALA A 21 -8.43 3.79 -16.15
C ALA A 21 -8.50 4.47 -14.76
N TRP A 22 -7.40 5.11 -14.33
CA TRP A 22 -7.31 5.81 -13.04
C TRP A 22 -7.55 7.32 -13.15
N ASP A 23 -7.86 7.87 -14.33
CA ASP A 23 -8.13 9.31 -14.50
C ASP A 23 -9.32 9.81 -13.65
N PRO A 24 -10.41 9.04 -13.43
CA PRO A 24 -11.45 9.44 -12.50
C PRO A 24 -10.95 9.62 -11.06
N LEU A 25 -10.01 8.76 -10.61
CA LEU A 25 -9.40 8.89 -9.29
C LEU A 25 -8.51 10.12 -9.21
N HIS A 26 -7.64 10.35 -10.19
CA HIS A 26 -6.83 11.57 -10.26
C HIS A 26 -7.70 12.82 -10.19
N SER A 27 -8.80 12.85 -10.96
CA SER A 27 -9.76 13.96 -10.96
C SER A 27 -10.42 14.16 -9.59
N ALA A 28 -10.80 13.07 -8.91
CA ALA A 28 -11.39 13.13 -7.58
C ALA A 28 -10.42 13.65 -6.52
N ILE A 29 -9.14 13.24 -6.57
CA ILE A 29 -8.09 13.70 -5.68
C ILE A 29 -7.87 15.22 -5.85
N CYS A 30 -7.72 15.69 -7.09
CA CYS A 30 -7.51 17.10 -7.39
C CYS A 30 -8.72 17.98 -7.00
N ALA A 31 -9.94 17.48 -7.19
CA ALA A 31 -11.17 18.22 -6.84
C ALA A 31 -11.38 18.33 -5.32
N ASN A 32 -10.72 17.50 -4.50
CA ASN A 32 -10.93 17.43 -3.06
C ASN A 32 -9.62 17.60 -2.27
N PRO A 33 -8.91 18.74 -2.37
CA PRO A 33 -7.59 18.93 -1.76
C PRO A 33 -7.59 18.88 -0.23
N ASN A 34 -8.76 19.01 0.41
CA ASN A 34 -8.91 18.95 1.86
C ASN A 34 -9.16 17.55 2.42
N LEU A 35 -9.38 16.55 1.55
CA LEU A 35 -9.53 15.14 1.90
C LEU A 35 -8.21 14.40 1.67
N ASN A 36 -7.86 13.53 2.61
CA ASN A 36 -6.73 12.62 2.46
C ASN A 36 -7.22 11.30 1.86
N PHE A 37 -6.52 10.80 0.85
CA PHE A 37 -6.80 9.52 0.19
C PHE A 37 -5.71 8.51 0.54
N ILE A 38 -6.10 7.41 1.19
CA ILE A 38 -5.27 6.22 1.40
C ILE A 38 -5.68 5.22 0.32
N ILE A 39 -4.79 4.97 -0.63
CA ILE A 39 -5.08 4.22 -1.85
C ILE A 39 -4.35 2.88 -1.78
N ILE A 40 -5.10 1.79 -1.74
CA ILE A 40 -4.53 0.44 -1.66
C ILE A 40 -4.21 -0.01 -3.09
N VAL A 41 -2.93 -0.20 -3.38
CA VAL A 41 -2.46 -0.73 -4.67
C VAL A 41 -2.25 -2.24 -4.55
N ASN A 42 -2.78 -2.98 -5.53
CA ASN A 42 -2.75 -4.44 -5.53
C ASN A 42 -2.41 -4.99 -6.93
N PRO A 43 -1.12 -5.00 -7.32
CA PRO A 43 -0.69 -5.52 -8.61
C PRO A 43 -1.18 -6.94 -8.94
N ASN A 44 -1.04 -7.89 -8.01
CA ASN A 44 -1.47 -9.28 -8.21
C ASN A 44 -1.62 -10.03 -6.87
N SER A 45 -2.61 -9.64 -6.06
CA SER A 45 -2.76 -10.14 -4.67
C SER A 45 -1.48 -10.02 -3.85
N GLY A 46 -0.78 -8.90 -4.04
CA GLY A 46 0.61 -8.68 -3.63
C GLY A 46 1.34 -7.76 -4.62
N PRO A 47 2.65 -7.53 -4.42
CA PRO A 47 3.46 -6.58 -5.20
C PRO A 47 3.73 -7.02 -6.66
N GLY A 48 3.21 -8.18 -7.08
CA GLY A 48 3.60 -8.80 -8.35
C GLY A 48 5.00 -9.43 -8.28
N SER A 49 5.39 -10.11 -9.34
CA SER A 49 6.65 -10.83 -9.42
C SER A 49 7.18 -10.89 -10.85
N PRO A 50 8.49 -11.11 -11.05
CA PRO A 50 9.04 -11.43 -12.37
C PRO A 50 8.35 -12.66 -13.00
N PRO A 51 8.27 -12.73 -14.34
CA PRO A 51 8.70 -11.71 -15.31
C PRO A 51 7.68 -10.59 -15.53
N TRP A 52 6.52 -10.66 -14.87
CA TRP A 52 5.43 -9.69 -15.05
C TRP A 52 5.76 -8.32 -14.43
N TRP A 53 6.53 -8.32 -13.34
CA TRP A 53 7.11 -7.12 -12.74
C TRP A 53 8.58 -6.94 -13.20
N PRO A 54 9.04 -5.73 -13.56
CA PRO A 54 8.34 -4.44 -13.54
C PRO A 54 7.22 -4.31 -14.59
N ASN A 55 6.00 -3.98 -14.17
CA ASN A 55 4.87 -3.74 -15.06
C ASN A 55 4.78 -2.25 -15.43
N ALA A 56 4.77 -1.95 -16.73
CA ALA A 56 4.83 -0.58 -17.24
C ALA A 56 3.63 0.30 -16.85
N ASP A 57 2.44 -0.29 -16.69
CA ASP A 57 1.23 0.45 -16.34
C ASP A 57 1.25 0.90 -14.88
N TYR A 58 1.65 0.01 -13.97
CA TYR A 58 1.84 0.35 -12.55
C TYR A 58 2.98 1.37 -12.36
N ILE A 59 4.09 1.18 -13.07
CA ILE A 59 5.24 2.11 -13.04
C ILE A 59 4.86 3.50 -13.53
N ARG A 60 3.94 3.61 -14.49
CA ARG A 60 3.41 4.91 -14.94
C ARG A 60 2.51 5.56 -13.88
N GLU A 61 1.56 4.81 -13.31
CA GLU A 61 0.50 5.41 -12.51
C GLU A 61 0.84 5.64 -11.04
N ILE A 62 1.64 4.77 -10.41
CA ILE A 62 1.99 4.92 -8.98
C ILE A 62 2.71 6.25 -8.70
N PRO A 63 3.74 6.65 -9.47
CA PRO A 63 4.36 7.96 -9.29
C PRO A 63 3.39 9.13 -9.48
N ARG A 64 2.44 9.03 -10.43
CA ARG A 64 1.43 10.07 -10.66
C ARG A 64 0.52 10.25 -9.44
N LEU A 65 0.12 9.16 -8.79
CA LEU A 65 -0.63 9.21 -7.53
C LEU A 65 0.22 9.81 -6.41
N ASN A 66 1.46 9.33 -6.24
CA ASN A 66 2.37 9.80 -5.19
C ASN A 66 2.79 11.26 -5.36
N ALA A 67 2.64 11.85 -6.56
CA ALA A 67 2.85 13.27 -6.79
C ALA A 67 1.72 14.16 -6.24
N GLN A 68 0.55 13.60 -5.90
CA GLN A 68 -0.56 14.36 -5.32
C GLN A 68 -0.35 14.54 -3.82
N PRO A 69 -0.39 15.78 -3.28
CA PRO A 69 -0.05 16.06 -1.87
C PRO A 69 -1.03 15.45 -0.86
N ASN A 70 -2.25 15.11 -1.30
CA ASN A 70 -3.31 14.53 -0.49
C ASN A 70 -3.60 13.05 -0.83
N ALA A 71 -2.69 12.38 -1.55
CA ALA A 71 -2.76 10.95 -1.82
C ALA A 71 -1.59 10.20 -1.16
N CYS A 72 -1.90 9.02 -0.63
CA CYS A 72 -0.96 8.15 0.06
C CYS A 72 -1.19 6.72 -0.40
N THR A 73 -0.23 6.13 -1.12
CA THR A 73 -0.36 4.75 -1.60
C THR A 73 0.10 3.75 -0.54
N VAL A 74 -0.63 2.65 -0.38
CA VAL A 74 -0.26 1.53 0.50
C VAL A 74 -0.31 0.21 -0.28
N GLY A 75 0.67 -0.65 -0.08
CA GLY A 75 0.75 -1.94 -0.77
C GLY A 75 -0.17 -3.00 -0.13
N TYR A 76 -0.95 -3.71 -0.93
CA TYR A 76 -1.77 -4.83 -0.48
C TYR A 76 -0.91 -6.07 -0.18
N VAL A 77 -1.10 -6.69 1.00
CA VAL A 77 -0.49 -7.97 1.37
C VAL A 77 -1.51 -8.86 2.08
N ARG A 78 -1.83 -10.03 1.53
CA ARG A 78 -2.72 -11.01 2.17
C ARG A 78 -2.01 -11.81 3.26
N THR A 79 -2.69 -12.02 4.39
CA THR A 79 -2.16 -12.78 5.55
C THR A 79 -2.84 -14.13 5.75
N THR A 80 -4.00 -14.36 5.13
CA THR A 80 -4.79 -15.60 5.24
C THR A 80 -5.05 -15.99 6.70
N TYR A 81 -5.57 -15.05 7.48
CA TYR A 81 -5.87 -15.20 8.91
C TYR A 81 -4.65 -15.59 9.74
N CYS A 82 -3.50 -14.97 9.44
CA CYS A 82 -2.18 -15.32 10.00
C CYS A 82 -1.74 -16.77 9.75
N ARG A 83 -2.28 -17.43 8.70
CA ARG A 83 -1.88 -18.79 8.29
C ARG A 83 -0.93 -18.81 7.11
N ARG A 84 -0.80 -17.70 6.38
CA ARG A 84 0.24 -17.59 5.34
C ARG A 84 1.62 -17.66 6.01
N PRO A 85 2.59 -18.39 5.45
CA PRO A 85 3.94 -18.44 6.03
C PRO A 85 4.51 -17.03 6.18
N ILE A 86 4.95 -16.66 7.40
CA ILE A 86 5.38 -15.29 7.70
C ILE A 86 6.49 -14.82 6.77
N GLN A 87 7.40 -15.71 6.38
CA GLN A 87 8.50 -15.40 5.46
C GLN A 87 8.00 -14.95 4.07
N GLU A 88 6.85 -15.46 3.62
CA GLU A 88 6.26 -14.99 2.36
C GLU A 88 5.66 -13.59 2.51
N VAL A 89 5.03 -13.30 3.64
CA VAL A 89 4.50 -11.96 3.93
C VAL A 89 5.62 -10.93 4.07
N LEU A 90 6.69 -11.28 4.78
CA LEU A 90 7.88 -10.45 4.89
C LEU A 90 8.53 -10.18 3.52
N ARG A 91 8.53 -11.17 2.63
CA ARG A 91 9.03 -11.01 1.26
C ARG A 91 8.17 -10.06 0.43
N ASP A 92 6.85 -10.10 0.57
CA ASP A 92 5.97 -9.16 -0.12
C ASP A 92 6.20 -7.72 0.39
N ILE A 93 6.34 -7.53 1.71
CA ILE A 93 6.68 -6.23 2.31
C ILE A 93 8.02 -5.72 1.75
N ALA A 94 9.04 -6.55 1.74
CA ALA A 94 10.36 -6.20 1.21
C ALA A 94 10.29 -5.83 -0.28
N THR A 95 9.49 -6.55 -1.07
CA THR A 95 9.32 -6.25 -2.50
C THR A 95 8.69 -4.88 -2.71
N TYR A 96 7.65 -4.51 -1.94
CA TYR A 96 7.10 -3.15 -1.98
C TYR A 96 8.11 -2.09 -1.53
N ALA A 97 8.92 -2.38 -0.52
CA ALA A 97 9.96 -1.47 -0.06
C ALA A 97 11.05 -1.24 -1.13
N ASP A 98 11.41 -2.30 -1.86
CA ASP A 98 12.41 -2.26 -2.94
C ASP A 98 11.97 -1.42 -4.14
N TRP A 99 10.67 -1.25 -4.39
CA TRP A 99 10.18 -0.35 -5.44
C TRP A 99 10.73 1.07 -5.32
N SER A 100 10.92 1.54 -4.09
CA SER A 100 11.43 2.88 -3.82
C SER A 100 12.93 3.05 -4.10
N LYS A 101 13.65 1.93 -4.24
CA LYS A 101 15.10 1.85 -4.45
C LYS A 101 15.46 1.84 -5.94
N ASP A 102 14.47 1.71 -6.83
CA ASP A 102 14.67 1.94 -8.25
C ASP A 102 14.74 3.44 -8.54
N PHE A 103 15.95 3.98 -8.44
CA PHE A 103 16.22 5.40 -8.68
C PHE A 103 16.02 5.84 -10.13
N SER A 104 15.78 4.91 -11.07
CA SER A 104 15.45 5.27 -12.45
C SER A 104 14.01 5.76 -12.59
N ILE A 105 13.13 5.48 -11.61
CA ILE A 105 11.72 5.85 -11.63
C ILE A 105 11.41 6.73 -10.42
N ASN A 106 11.47 8.04 -10.62
CA ASN A 106 11.15 9.00 -9.58
C ASN A 106 9.71 8.84 -9.09
N GLY A 107 9.49 8.87 -7.77
CA GLY A 107 8.17 8.77 -7.17
C GLY A 107 7.61 7.34 -7.05
N LEU A 108 8.28 6.32 -7.59
CA LEU A 108 7.84 4.92 -7.42
C LEU A 108 8.06 4.46 -5.97
N GLY A 109 7.09 3.74 -5.41
CA GLY A 109 7.11 3.24 -4.03
C GLY A 109 5.76 3.38 -3.34
N VAL A 110 5.67 2.89 -2.11
CA VAL A 110 4.47 3.00 -1.25
C VAL A 110 4.83 3.64 0.09
N ASN A 111 3.82 4.17 0.78
CA ASN A 111 3.93 4.83 2.07
C ASN A 111 3.46 3.97 3.25
N GLY A 112 3.09 2.72 2.99
CA GLY A 112 2.60 1.79 4.00
C GLY A 112 2.17 0.47 3.39
N ILE A 113 1.70 -0.43 4.25
CA ILE A 113 1.15 -1.73 3.87
C ILE A 113 -0.25 -1.88 4.45
N PHE A 114 -1.13 -2.41 3.61
CA PHE A 114 -2.47 -2.86 3.94
C PHE A 114 -2.46 -4.39 4.04
N PHE A 115 -2.65 -4.91 5.24
CA PHE A 115 -2.76 -6.33 5.49
C PHE A 115 -4.22 -6.76 5.42
N ASP A 116 -4.52 -7.66 4.49
CA ASP A 116 -5.86 -8.22 4.32
C ASP A 116 -5.99 -9.60 4.97
N GLU A 117 -7.23 -10.01 5.18
CA GLU A 117 -7.62 -11.29 5.79
C GLU A 117 -7.05 -11.46 7.21
N THR A 118 -6.98 -10.41 8.03
CA THR A 118 -6.51 -10.56 9.42
C THR A 118 -7.59 -11.21 10.30
N PRO A 119 -7.21 -12.00 11.32
CA PRO A 119 -8.17 -12.69 12.16
C PRO A 119 -8.86 -11.72 13.12
N ASN A 120 -10.12 -12.00 13.45
CA ASN A 120 -10.91 -11.27 14.44
C ASN A 120 -10.87 -11.90 15.85
N VAL A 121 -10.11 -12.99 16.03
CA VAL A 121 -9.96 -13.71 17.31
C VAL A 121 -8.51 -13.59 17.79
N TYR A 122 -8.35 -13.24 19.07
CA TYR A 122 -7.05 -13.15 19.72
C TYR A 122 -6.41 -14.51 19.98
N SER A 123 -5.10 -14.59 19.75
CA SER A 123 -4.19 -15.59 20.33
C SER A 123 -2.79 -14.98 20.41
N GLU A 124 -1.91 -15.55 21.24
CA GLU A 124 -0.52 -15.09 21.34
C GLU A 124 0.22 -15.28 20.01
N GLU A 125 -0.10 -16.34 19.27
CA GLU A 125 0.47 -16.64 17.95
C GLU A 125 0.06 -15.59 16.92
N VAL A 126 -1.23 -15.22 16.89
CA VAL A 126 -1.74 -14.14 16.02
C VAL A 126 -1.09 -12.81 16.36
N LYS A 127 -0.98 -12.48 17.66
CA LYS A 127 -0.33 -11.24 18.11
C LYS A 127 1.13 -11.21 17.65
N THR A 128 1.89 -12.29 17.90
CA THR A 128 3.30 -12.40 17.50
C THR A 128 3.48 -12.25 15.99
N TYR A 129 2.58 -12.84 15.20
CA TYR A 129 2.57 -12.71 13.75
C TYR A 129 2.34 -11.25 13.31
N LEU A 130 1.28 -10.60 13.82
CA LEU A 130 0.91 -9.22 13.46
C LEU A 130 1.97 -8.21 13.93
N ASP A 131 2.55 -8.40 15.10
CA ASP A 131 3.65 -7.57 15.61
C ASP A 131 4.88 -7.67 14.69
N SER A 132 5.24 -8.88 14.28
CA SER A 132 6.41 -9.12 13.44
C SER A 132 6.30 -8.46 12.08
N ILE A 133 5.14 -8.55 11.42
CA ILE A 133 4.92 -7.91 10.11
C ILE A 133 4.77 -6.39 10.26
N THR A 134 4.23 -5.90 11.37
CA THR A 134 4.16 -4.47 11.69
C THR A 134 5.57 -3.89 11.85
N GLU A 135 6.44 -4.57 12.61
CA GLU A 135 7.82 -4.15 12.80
C GLU A 135 8.60 -4.17 11.47
N ALA A 136 8.36 -5.15 10.60
CA ALA A 136 8.96 -5.17 9.26
C ALA A 136 8.60 -3.92 8.44
N VAL A 137 7.33 -3.50 8.46
CA VAL A 137 6.90 -2.27 7.79
C VAL A 137 7.49 -1.02 8.43
N LYS A 138 7.53 -0.96 9.77
CA LYS A 138 8.04 0.21 10.50
C LYS A 138 9.55 0.38 10.41
N SER A 139 10.29 -0.72 10.26
CA SER A 139 11.76 -0.72 10.23
C SER A 139 12.34 -0.50 8.82
N ASP A 140 11.61 -0.84 7.75
CA ASP A 140 12.11 -0.69 6.38
C ASP A 140 12.00 0.75 5.85
N THR A 141 13.14 1.36 5.54
CA THR A 141 13.22 2.73 5.01
C THR A 141 12.78 2.87 3.55
N GLY A 142 12.62 1.75 2.84
CA GLY A 142 12.02 1.73 1.51
C GLY A 142 10.49 1.93 1.53
N ILE A 143 9.84 1.65 2.66
CA ILE A 143 8.47 2.11 2.89
C ILE A 143 8.55 3.59 3.34
N ARG A 144 7.98 4.48 2.54
CA ARG A 144 8.15 5.93 2.70
C ARG A 144 7.19 6.52 3.73
N GLY A 145 7.39 7.78 4.08
CA GLY A 145 6.49 8.54 4.94
C GLY A 145 6.34 7.95 6.34
N GLU A 146 5.11 7.92 6.86
CA GLU A 146 4.79 7.42 8.21
C GLU A 146 4.77 5.88 8.32
N ARG A 147 5.02 5.17 7.21
CA ARG A 147 5.01 3.70 7.15
C ARG A 147 3.71 3.14 7.69
N ILE A 148 2.59 3.57 7.09
CA ILE A 148 1.25 3.24 7.57
C ILE A 148 1.11 1.71 7.63
N VAL A 149 0.52 1.22 8.72
CA VAL A 149 0.09 -0.16 8.85
C VAL A 149 -1.41 -0.14 9.04
N SER A 150 -2.13 -0.76 8.11
CA SER A 150 -3.57 -0.94 8.18
C SER A 150 -3.86 -2.45 8.13
N ILE A 151 -4.73 -2.91 9.02
CA ILE A 151 -5.15 -4.31 9.12
C ILE A 151 -6.69 -4.36 9.02
N ILE A 152 -7.23 -5.27 8.21
CA ILE A 152 -8.68 -5.57 8.15
C ILE A 152 -8.90 -7.07 8.15
#